data_AF-A0A847FX01-F1
#
_entry.id   AF-A0A847FX01-F1
#
_cell.length_a   1.000
_cell.length_b   1.000
_cell.length_c   1.000
_cell.angle_alpha   90.00
_cell.angle_beta   90.00
_cell.angle_gamma   90.00
#
_symmetry.space_group_name_H-M   'P 1'
#
loop_
_entity.id
_entity.type
_entity.pdbx_description
1 polymer ?
#
loop_
_entity_poly.entity_id
_entity_poly.type
_entity_poly.pdbx_seq_one_letter_code
_entity_poly.pdbx_strand_id
1 'polypeptide(L)' 'MSALQPIRVLIADDHSMVRRGLATILKLEPDLQLVGEAGSGREAVEVCGRVQPDVVLMDLI' A
#
# COMPACT_ATOMS: atom_id res chain seq x y z
N MET A 1 17.72 -21.51 -0.63
CA MET A 1 17.49 -20.06 -0.43
C MET A 1 15.99 -19.88 -0.30
N SER A 2 15.50 -19.48 0.87
CA SER A 2 14.08 -19.11 0.99
C SER A 2 13.89 -17.88 0.10
N ALA A 3 12.99 -17.94 -0.88
CA ALA A 3 12.54 -16.71 -1.52
C ALA A 3 11.96 -15.83 -0.40
N LEU A 4 12.50 -14.62 -0.22
CA LEU A 4 11.90 -13.64 0.69
C LEU A 4 10.49 -13.38 0.18
N GLN A 5 9.50 -13.48 1.07
CA GLN A 5 8.12 -13.13 0.70
C GLN A 5 8.08 -11.63 0.36
N PRO A 6 7.33 -11.22 -0.67
CA PRO A 6 7.20 -9.81 -1.03
C PRO A 6 6.66 -8.99 0.15
N ILE A 7 7.18 -7.78 0.34
CA ILE A 7 6.71 -6.84 1.36
C ILE A 7 5.32 -6.35 0.95
N ARG A 8 4.35 -6.53 1.83
CA ARG A 8 2.95 -6.18 1.61
C ARG A 8 2.75 -4.72 1.96
N VAL A 9 2.44 -3.91 0.96
CA VAL A 9 2.30 -2.46 1.08
C VAL A 9 0.83 -2.05 0.95
N LEU A 10 0.39 -1.15 1.81
CA LEU A 10 -0.88 -0.42 1.67
C LEU A 10 -0.58 1.06 1.37
N ILE A 11 -1.28 1.66 0.42
CA ILE A 11 -1.17 3.10 0.13
C ILE A 11 -2.38 3.83 0.72
N ALA A 12 -2.14 4.89 1.48
CA ALA A 12 -3.15 5.79 2.02
C ALA A 12 -2.89 7.22 1.55
N ASP A 13 -3.77 7.76 0.72
CA ASP A 13 -3.61 9.08 0.06
C ASP A 13 -4.98 9.56 -0.44
N ASP A 14 -5.39 10.78 -0.12
CA ASP A 14 -6.70 11.34 -0.52
C ASP A 14 -6.75 11.79 -1.99
N HIS A 15 -5.59 11.93 -2.65
CA HIS A 15 -5.43 12.25 -4.05
C HIS A 15 -5.36 10.96 -4.91
N SER A 16 -6.49 10.60 -5.50
CA SER A 16 -6.60 9.38 -6.32
C SER A 16 -5.59 9.27 -7.48
N MET A 17 -5.10 10.39 -8.01
CA MET A 17 -4.11 10.41 -9.09
C MET A 17 -2.73 9.96 -8.60
N VAL A 18 -2.30 10.46 -7.43
CA VAL A 18 -1.03 10.11 -6.80
C VAL A 18 -1.04 8.62 -6.44
N ARG A 19 -2.12 8.16 -5.79
CA ARG A 19 -2.30 6.75 -5.43
C ARG A 19 -2.19 5.80 -6.61
N ARG A 20 -2.79 6.13 -7.77
CA ARG A 20 -2.66 5.33 -9.01
C ARG A 20 -1.22 5.31 -9.54
N GLY A 21 -0.52 6.45 -9.48
CA GLY A 21 0.89 6.53 -9.87
C GLY A 21 1.77 5.66 -8.99
N LEU A 22 1.63 5.78 -7.67
CA LEU A 22 2.34 4.96 -6.69
C LEU A 22 2.03 3.46 -6.86
N ALA A 23 0.76 3.09 -7.02
CA ALA A 23 0.37 1.71 -7.27
C ALA A 23 0.99 1.13 -8.56
N THR A 24 1.20 1.96 -9.58
CA THR A 24 1.87 1.55 -10.82
C THR A 24 3.35 1.28 -10.57
N ILE A 25 4.03 2.16 -9.84
CA ILE A 25 5.45 2.00 -9.48
C ILE A 25 5.65 0.75 -8.61
N LEU A 26 4.84 0.55 -7.58
CA LEU A 26 4.95 -0.62 -6.69
C LEU A 26 4.75 -1.95 -7.43
N LYS A 27 3.92 -1.99 -8.49
CA LYS A 27 3.71 -3.21 -9.29
C LYS A 27 4.91 -3.58 -10.17
N LEU A 28 5.85 -2.66 -10.38
CA LEU A 28 7.07 -2.92 -11.13
C LEU A 28 8.17 -3.54 -10.26
N GLU A 29 8.04 -3.41 -8.93
CA GLU A 29 9.01 -3.94 -7.96
C GLU A 29 8.62 -5.36 -7.52
N PRO A 30 9.41 -6.40 -7.89
CA PRO A 30 9.03 -7.80 -7.65
C PRO A 30 9.10 -8.23 -6.18
N ASP A 31 9.76 -7.45 -5.34
CA ASP A 31 9.84 -7.62 -3.88
C ASP A 31 8.73 -6.89 -3.13
N LEU A 32 7.85 -6.16 -3.82
CA LEU A 32 6.72 -5.45 -3.23
C LEU A 32 5.38 -6.02 -3.73
N GLN A 33 4.38 -6.00 -2.85
CA GLN A 33 3.02 -6.39 -3.17
C GLN A 33 2.04 -5.35 -2.64
N LEU A 34 1.33 -4.67 -3.53
CA LEU A 34 0.23 -3.80 -3.14
C LEU A 34 -0.96 -4.65 -2.65
N VAL A 35 -1.30 -4.55 -1.36
CA VAL A 35 -2.38 -5.34 -0.72
C VAL A 35 -3.60 -4.50 -0.35
N GLY A 36 -3.53 -3.17 -0.47
CA GLY A 36 -4.65 -2.29 -0.18
C GLY A 36 -4.41 -0.85 -0.58
N GLU A 37 -5.50 -0.12 -0.77
CA GLU A 37 -5.54 1.30 -1.04
C GLU A 37 -6.57 1.95 -0.11
N ALA A 38 -6.31 3.18 0.31
CA ALA A 38 -7.22 3.98 1.12
C ALA A 38 -7.14 5.46 0.69
N GLY A 39 -8.28 6.14 0.74
CA GLY A 39 -8.43 7.58 0.47
C GLY A 39 -8.41 8.47 1.72
N SER A 40 -8.24 7.88 2.91
CA SER A 40 -8.18 8.63 4.17
C SER A 40 -7.49 7.81 5.26
N GLY A 41 -7.05 8.47 6.34
CA GLY A 41 -6.48 7.76 7.49
C GLY A 41 -7.46 6.79 8.17
N ARG A 42 -8.75 7.13 8.25
CA ARG A 42 -9.76 6.22 8.83
C ARG A 42 -9.93 4.96 7.98
N GLU A 43 -10.07 5.13 6.67
CA GLU A 43 -10.14 4.00 5.74
C GLU A 43 -8.85 3.16 5.80
N ALA A 44 -7.68 3.80 5.90
CA ALA A 44 -6.41 3.10 6.03
C ALA A 44 -6.38 2.18 7.26
N VAL A 45 -6.86 2.63 8.42
CA VAL A 45 -6.97 1.78 9.63
C VAL A 45 -7.90 0.59 9.41
N GLU A 46 -9.07 0.79 8.79
CA GLU A 46 -10.01 -0.28 8.48
C GLU A 46 -9.41 -1.32 7.51
N VAL A 47 -8.76 -0.86 6.45
CA VAL A 47 -8.14 -1.72 5.45
C VAL A 47 -6.94 -2.45 6.05
N CYS A 48 -6.11 -1.80 6.88
CA CYS A 48 -5.03 -2.45 7.62
C CYS A 48 -5.52 -3.65 8.43
N GLY A 49 -6.64 -3.53 9.14
CA GLY A 49 -7.23 -4.64 9.89
C GLY A 49 -7.68 -5.81 9.02
N ARG A 50 -8.08 -5.56 7.77
CA ARG A 50 -8.53 -6.59 6.81
C ARG A 50 -7.36 -7.25 6.09
N VAL A 51 -6.40 -6.46 5.61
CA VAL A 51 -5.37 -6.92 4.68
C VAL A 51 -4.01 -7.12 5.33
N GLN A 52 -3.84 -6.74 6.61
CA GLN A 52 -2.61 -6.92 7.41
C GLN A 52 -1.33 -6.64 6.58
N PRO A 53 -1.11 -5.39 6.13
CA PRO A 53 0.09 -5.02 5.41
C PRO A 53 1.32 -5.04 6.33
N ASP A 54 2.51 -5.21 5.75
CA ASP A 54 3.77 -5.08 6.47
C ASP A 54 4.14 -3.61 6.68
N VAL A 55 3.86 -2.77 5.68
CA VAL A 55 4.12 -1.33 5.69
C VAL A 55 2.94 -0.56 5.10
N VAL A 56 2.67 0.61 5.67
CA VAL A 56 1.74 1.60 5.13
C VAL A 56 2.54 2.77 4.58
N LEU A 57 2.34 3.08 3.30
CA LEU A 57 2.77 4.34 2.68
C LEU A 57 1.63 5.34 2.81
N MET A 58 1.75 6.30 3.73
CA MET A 58 0.69 7.25 4.04
C MET A 58 1.13 8.69 3.73
N ASP A 59 0.29 9.41 3.00
CA ASP A 59 0.40 10.85 2.86
C ASP A 59 -0.06 11.56 4.16
N LEU A 60 0.58 12.68 4.48
CA LEU A 60 0.40 13.38 5.76
C LEU A 60 -0.24 14.76 5.64
N ILE A 61 -0.64 15.23 4.45
CA ILE A 61 -1.04 16.63 4.25
C ILE A 61 -2.34 16.76 3.45
#